data_AF-A0A519NZ32-F1
#
_entry.id   AF-A0A519NZ32-F1
#
_cell.length_a   1.000
_cell.length_b   1.000
_cell.length_c   1.000
_cell.angle_alpha   90.00
_cell.angle_beta   90.00
_cell.angle_gamma   90.00
#
_symmetry.space_group_name_H-M   'P 1'
#
loop_
_entity.id
_entity.type
_entity.pdbx_description
1 polymer ?
#
loop_
_entity_poly.entity_id
_entity_poly.type
_entity_poly.pdbx_seq_one_letter_code
_entity_poly.pdbx_strand_id
1 'polypeptide(L)'
;MIELLAAAALFSSQPDCDAPAGTDALLARPERILVVGDWHGTTEIPAAFLGMVCEAARQGPVTVALEMPETERTLFRNAMAAPTEAAARETFLYGDFGNPRSTDGRNSVAMLDMMVGFWRLKAAGHDVLIHPFMAV
;
A
#
# COMPACT_ATOMS: atom_id res chain seq x y z
N MET A 1 -6.27 -1.67 -51.51
CA MET A 1 -7.24 -1.47 -50.42
C MET A 1 -6.79 -2.41 -49.31
N ILE A 2 -5.72 -2.03 -48.60
CA ILE A 2 -5.76 -1.29 -47.31
C ILE A 2 -6.68 -2.03 -46.35
N GLU A 3 -6.10 -2.76 -45.40
CA GLU A 3 -6.49 -2.83 -43.99
C GLU A 3 -5.30 -3.41 -43.21
N LEU A 4 -4.50 -2.52 -42.61
CA LEU A 4 -3.46 -2.89 -41.66
C LEU A 4 -3.49 -1.86 -40.52
N LEU A 5 -3.57 -2.41 -39.30
CA LEU A 5 -3.25 -1.81 -38.00
C LEU A 5 -4.19 -0.74 -37.42
N ALA A 6 -4.79 -1.09 -36.28
CA ALA A 6 -4.71 -0.29 -35.06
C ALA A 6 -5.15 -1.13 -33.83
N ALA A 7 -4.29 -2.04 -33.38
CA ALA A 7 -4.35 -2.49 -31.99
C ALA A 7 -3.71 -1.37 -31.15
N ALA A 8 -4.50 -0.37 -30.78
CA ALA A 8 -4.06 0.66 -29.85
C ALA A 8 -3.80 -0.02 -28.50
N ALA A 9 -2.52 -0.13 -28.15
CA ALA A 9 -2.09 -0.60 -26.86
C ALA A 9 -2.71 0.29 -25.77
N LEU A 10 -3.58 -0.29 -24.95
CA LEU A 10 -3.94 0.24 -23.65
C LEU A 10 -2.70 0.13 -22.76
N PHE A 11 -1.70 0.98 -22.99
CA PHE A 11 -0.72 1.28 -21.95
C PHE A 11 -1.48 2.06 -20.90
N SER A 12 -2.00 1.36 -19.88
CA SER A 12 -2.25 2.02 -18.61
C SER A 12 -0.91 2.62 -18.19
N SER A 13 -0.83 3.94 -18.13
CA SER A 13 0.25 4.59 -17.40
C SER A 13 0.18 4.05 -15.98
N GLN A 14 1.07 3.13 -15.63
CA GLN A 14 1.21 2.77 -14.23
C GLN A 14 1.57 4.05 -13.48
N PRO A 15 0.97 4.31 -12.31
CA PRO A 15 1.40 5.43 -11.49
C PRO A 15 2.91 5.31 -11.30
N ASP A 16 3.63 6.41 -11.51
CA ASP A 16 5.04 6.46 -11.17
C ASP A 16 5.14 6.19 -9.68
N CYS A 17 5.83 5.12 -9.32
CA CYS A 17 6.11 4.81 -7.94
C CYS A 17 7.15 5.84 -7.48
N ASP A 18 6.73 6.87 -6.73
CA ASP A 18 7.60 7.90 -6.14
C ASP A 18 8.49 7.30 -5.03
N ALA A 19 9.25 6.25 -5.36
CA ALA A 19 10.09 5.51 -4.43
C ALA A 19 11.40 6.26 -4.16
N PRO A 20 11.96 6.16 -2.94
CA PRO A 20 13.29 6.69 -2.65
C PRO A 20 14.36 6.12 -3.59
N ALA A 21 15.35 6.94 -3.94
CA ALA A 21 16.49 6.51 -4.73
C ALA A 21 17.18 5.29 -4.11
N GLY A 22 17.53 4.29 -4.94
CA GLY A 22 18.14 3.04 -4.50
C GLY A 22 17.14 1.93 -4.10
N THR A 23 15.83 2.18 -4.20
CA THR A 23 14.80 1.14 -4.00
C THR A 23 14.97 -0.03 -4.98
N ASP A 24 15.27 0.26 -6.24
CA ASP A 24 15.56 -0.74 -7.28
C ASP A 24 16.74 -1.65 -6.90
N ALA A 25 17.84 -1.05 -6.43
CA ALA A 25 19.02 -1.78 -5.98
C ALA A 25 18.73 -2.62 -4.73
N LEU A 26 17.88 -2.12 -3.81
CA LEU A 26 17.44 -2.85 -2.63
C LEU A 26 16.59 -4.08 -3.03
N LEU A 27 15.65 -3.91 -3.96
CA LEU A 27 14.75 -4.97 -4.43
C LEU A 27 15.46 -6.02 -5.30
N ALA A 28 16.56 -5.66 -5.95
CA ALA A 28 17.39 -6.60 -6.73
C ALA A 28 18.16 -7.61 -5.86
N ARG A 29 18.21 -7.40 -4.53
CA ARG A 29 18.89 -8.31 -3.61
C ARG A 29 18.07 -9.58 -3.35
N PRO A 30 18.69 -10.70 -2.91
CA PRO A 30 17.97 -11.96 -2.71
C PRO A 30 17.05 -11.96 -1.46
N GLU A 31 17.19 -11.00 -0.54
CA GLU A 31 16.34 -10.93 0.65
C GLU A 31 14.87 -10.70 0.28
N ARG A 32 13.98 -11.45 0.93
CA ARG A 32 12.53 -11.41 0.66
C ARG A 32 11.75 -10.68 1.75
N ILE A 33 12.44 -10.24 2.80
CA ILE A 33 11.90 -9.49 3.93
C ILE A 33 12.71 -8.21 4.03
N LEU A 34 12.02 -7.08 3.88
CA LEU A 34 12.58 -5.76 4.08
C LEU A 34 11.88 -5.14 5.28
N VAL A 35 12.66 -4.67 6.25
CA VAL A 35 12.15 -3.98 7.43
C VAL A 35 12.48 -2.51 7.30
N VAL A 36 11.44 -1.68 7.28
CA VAL A 36 11.55 -0.22 7.24
C VAL A 36 11.19 0.31 8.61
N GLY A 37 12.16 0.94 9.28
CA GLY A 37 11.90 1.60 10.56
C GLY A 37 11.10 2.88 10.35
N ASP A 38 10.17 3.15 11.25
CA ASP A 38 9.34 4.36 11.24
C ASP A 38 9.61 5.25 12.47
N TRP A 39 9.39 6.55 12.28
CA TRP A 39 9.15 7.50 13.35
C TRP A 39 7.70 7.96 13.23
N HIS A 40 6.86 7.52 14.17
CA HIS A 40 5.43 7.79 14.10
C HIS A 40 5.13 9.30 14.00
N GLY A 41 4.14 9.63 13.17
CA GLY A 41 3.67 11.00 12.97
C GLY A 41 4.39 11.78 11.87
N THR A 42 5.30 11.15 11.12
CA THR A 42 5.89 11.73 9.90
C THR A 42 4.96 11.57 8.70
N THR A 43 5.15 12.40 7.67
CA THR A 43 4.46 12.24 6.37
C THR A 43 5.35 11.51 5.36
N GLU A 44 6.66 11.67 5.51
CA GLU A 44 7.70 11.23 4.60
C GLU A 44 7.85 9.71 4.60
N ILE A 45 7.81 9.06 5.77
CA ILE A 45 8.01 7.61 5.87
C ILE A 45 6.83 6.83 5.26
N PRO A 46 5.55 7.16 5.54
CA PRO A 46 4.43 6.52 4.87
C PRO A 46 4.45 6.69 3.35
N ALA A 47 4.82 7.88 2.85
CA ALA A 47 4.93 8.15 1.42
C ALA A 47 6.05 7.35 0.76
N ALA A 48 7.25 7.35 1.37
CA ALA A 48 8.38 6.57 0.90
C ALA A 48 8.08 5.07 0.89
N PHE A 49 7.44 4.56 1.94
CA PHE A 49 7.09 3.15 2.04
C PHE A 49 6.05 2.73 0.99
N LEU A 50 5.06 3.58 0.69
CA LEU A 50 4.14 3.37 -0.43
C LEU A 50 4.88 3.27 -1.77
N GLY A 51 5.80 4.19 -2.04
CA GLY A 51 6.64 4.16 -3.24
C GLY A 51 7.44 2.86 -3.36
N MET A 52 8.06 2.41 -2.25
CA MET A 52 8.80 1.15 -2.21
C MET A 52 7.92 -0.08 -2.49
N VAL A 53 6.73 -0.13 -1.89
CA VAL A 53 5.76 -1.22 -2.13
C VAL A 53 5.26 -1.21 -3.57
N CYS A 54 5.04 -0.03 -4.16
CA CYS A 54 4.66 0.11 -5.56
C CYS A 54 5.72 -0.49 -6.49
N GLU A 55 7.01 -0.16 -6.30
CA GLU A 55 8.11 -0.75 -7.08
C GLU A 55 8.21 -2.27 -6.87
N ALA A 56 8.07 -2.75 -5.63
CA ALA A 56 8.08 -4.18 -5.33
C ALA A 56 6.90 -4.92 -6.01
N ALA A 57 5.71 -4.31 -6.03
CA ALA A 57 4.50 -4.86 -6.60
C ALA A 57 4.54 -4.98 -8.14
N ARG A 58 5.46 -4.27 -8.80
CA ARG A 58 5.75 -4.45 -10.25
C ARG A 58 6.58 -5.72 -10.51
N GLN A 59 7.30 -6.22 -9.51
CA GLN A 59 8.16 -7.40 -9.62
C GLN A 59 7.47 -8.69 -9.17
N GLY A 60 6.40 -8.59 -8.36
CA GLY A 60 5.61 -9.75 -7.93
C GLY A 60 4.71 -9.45 -6.73
N PRO A 61 4.15 -10.50 -6.09
CA PRO A 61 3.29 -10.35 -4.92
C PRO A 61 4.00 -9.72 -3.72
N VAL A 62 3.32 -8.82 -3.02
CA VAL A 62 3.83 -8.11 -1.84
C VAL A 62 2.87 -8.26 -0.66
N THR A 63 3.42 -8.73 0.46
CA THR A 63 2.74 -8.67 1.76
C THR A 63 3.30 -7.50 2.55
N VAL A 64 2.47 -6.52 2.84
CA VAL A 64 2.82 -5.38 3.69
C VAL A 64 2.51 -5.73 5.14
N ALA A 65 3.55 -5.95 5.95
CA ALA A 65 3.40 -6.14 7.38
C ALA A 65 3.38 -4.77 8.08
N LEU A 66 2.26 -4.38 8.71
CA LEU A 66 2.11 -3.10 9.40
C LEU A 66 2.05 -3.29 10.92
N GLU A 67 2.65 -2.34 11.65
CA GLU A 67 2.65 -2.27 13.12
C GLU A 67 1.29 -1.81 13.67
N MET A 68 0.24 -2.54 13.28
CA MET A 68 -1.16 -2.35 13.66
C MET A 68 -1.66 -3.58 14.42
N PRO A 69 -2.68 -3.43 15.30
CA PRO A 69 -3.23 -4.53 16.08
C PRO A 69 -3.64 -5.74 15.24
N GLU A 70 -3.16 -6.93 15.61
CA GLU A 70 -3.49 -8.16 14.88
C GLU A 70 -5.00 -8.47 14.87
N THR A 71 -5.72 -8.00 15.89
CA THR A 71 -7.19 -8.06 15.98
C THR A 71 -7.91 -7.41 14.79
N GLU A 72 -7.26 -6.47 14.09
CA GLU A 72 -7.82 -5.78 12.93
C GLU A 72 -7.65 -6.55 11.60
N ARG A 73 -7.04 -7.74 11.61
CA ARG A 73 -6.78 -8.53 10.39
C ARG A 73 -7.99 -8.67 9.46
N THR A 74 -9.18 -8.91 10.01
CA THR A 74 -10.42 -9.03 9.19
C THR A 74 -10.85 -7.68 8.63
N LEU A 75 -10.72 -6.60 9.39
CA LEU A 75 -11.04 -5.24 8.95
C LEU A 75 -10.15 -4.82 7.78
N PHE A 76 -8.83 -5.05 7.89
CA PHE A 76 -7.87 -4.73 6.83
C PHE A 76 -8.13 -5.54 5.56
N ARG A 77 -8.46 -6.83 5.69
CA ARG A 77 -8.85 -7.66 4.53
C ARG A 77 -10.10 -7.11 3.85
N ASN A 78 -11.10 -6.68 4.62
CA ASN A 78 -12.34 -6.10 4.07
C ASN A 78 -12.06 -4.76 3.38
N ALA A 79 -11.23 -3.90 3.97
CA ALA A 79 -10.83 -2.63 3.37
C ALA A 79 -10.10 -2.85 2.03
N MET A 80 -9.15 -3.80 1.99
CA MET A 80 -8.44 -4.18 0.77
C MET A 80 -9.35 -4.82 -0.29
N ALA A 81 -10.50 -5.38 0.10
CA ALA A 81 -11.48 -5.96 -0.83
C ALA A 81 -12.62 -4.98 -1.20
N ALA A 82 -12.60 -3.75 -0.68
CA ALA A 82 -13.67 -2.79 -0.91
C ALA A 82 -13.80 -2.44 -2.39
N PRO A 83 -15.03 -2.23 -2.90
CA PRO A 83 -15.28 -2.03 -4.33
C PRO A 83 -14.83 -0.66 -4.85
N THR A 84 -14.63 0.32 -3.96
CA THR A 84 -14.21 1.68 -4.30
C THR A 84 -13.20 2.20 -3.28
N GLU A 85 -12.42 3.18 -3.70
CA GLU A 85 -11.45 3.83 -2.82
C GLU A 85 -12.11 4.49 -1.60
N ALA A 86 -13.27 5.13 -1.81
CA ALA A 86 -14.04 5.73 -0.74
C ALA A 86 -14.50 4.69 0.29
N ALA A 87 -14.99 3.53 -0.18
CA ALA A 87 -15.38 2.43 0.70
C ALA A 87 -14.17 1.82 1.43
N ALA A 88 -13.01 1.70 0.77
CA ALA A 88 -11.77 1.26 1.41
C ALA A 88 -11.35 2.22 2.53
N ARG A 89 -11.31 3.52 2.23
CA ARG A 89 -10.96 4.59 3.17
C ARG A 89 -11.88 4.59 4.39
N GLU A 90 -13.19 4.50 4.16
CA GLU A 90 -14.19 4.40 5.24
C GLU A 90 -13.98 3.13 6.06
N THR A 91 -13.71 2.00 5.41
CA THR A 91 -13.52 0.71 6.11
C THR A 91 -12.32 0.75 7.06
N PHE A 92 -11.21 1.37 6.67
CA PHE A 92 -10.04 1.55 7.54
C PHE A 92 -10.35 2.36 8.80
N LEU A 93 -11.36 3.25 8.77
CA LEU A 93 -11.71 4.10 9.91
C LEU A 93 -12.56 3.41 10.98
N TYR A 94 -13.09 2.19 10.73
CA TYR A 94 -13.93 1.50 11.72
C TYR A 94 -13.16 0.83 12.86
N GLY A 95 -11.82 0.74 12.76
CA GLY A 95 -10.97 0.05 13.73
C GLY A 95 -10.34 0.97 14.78
N ASP A 96 -9.29 0.47 15.43
CA ASP A 96 -8.40 1.23 16.30
C ASP A 96 -7.76 2.39 15.55
N PHE A 97 -7.60 2.31 14.22
CA PHE A 97 -7.17 3.43 13.38
C PHE A 97 -8.10 4.66 13.49
N GLY A 98 -9.41 4.46 13.66
CA GLY A 98 -10.38 5.53 13.85
C GLY A 98 -10.47 6.07 15.27
N ASN A 99 -9.75 5.47 16.23
CA ASN A 99 -9.87 5.82 17.64
C ASN A 99 -9.29 7.23 17.91
N PRO A 100 -10.11 8.20 18.34
CA PRO A 100 -9.65 9.57 18.57
C PRO A 100 -8.70 9.72 19.76
N ARG A 101 -8.51 8.67 20.57
CA ARG A 101 -7.56 8.65 21.69
C ARG A 101 -6.14 8.23 21.28
N SER A 102 -5.99 7.62 20.10
CA SER A 102 -4.67 7.28 19.57
C SER A 102 -4.00 8.55 19.02
N THR A 103 -2.86 8.92 19.61
CA THR A 103 -2.19 10.20 19.32
C THR A 103 -0.69 10.04 19.07
N ASP A 104 -0.22 8.80 18.90
CA ASP A 104 1.20 8.52 18.66
C ASP A 104 1.63 8.72 17.20
N GLY A 105 0.68 8.88 16.27
CA GLY A 105 0.94 9.13 14.85
C GLY A 105 0.56 7.97 13.92
N ARG A 106 0.26 6.78 14.45
CA ARG A 106 -0.16 5.62 13.65
C ARG A 106 -1.54 5.78 13.00
N ASN A 107 -2.37 6.67 13.55
CA ASN A 107 -3.70 7.01 13.04
C ASN A 107 -3.70 8.31 12.21
N SER A 108 -2.53 8.72 11.70
CA SER A 108 -2.40 9.95 10.92
C SER A 108 -3.04 9.85 9.53
N VAL A 109 -3.35 11.02 8.94
CA VAL A 109 -3.83 11.08 7.55
C VAL A 109 -2.81 10.47 6.58
N ALA A 110 -1.51 10.65 6.82
CA ALA A 110 -0.45 10.07 5.99
C ALA A 110 -0.48 8.52 6.00
N MET A 111 -0.70 7.91 7.17
CA MET A 111 -0.87 6.45 7.27
C MET A 111 -2.14 5.98 6.55
N LEU A 112 -3.25 6.73 6.65
CA LEU A 112 -4.49 6.40 5.95
C LEU A 112 -4.28 6.47 4.43
N ASP A 113 -3.65 7.53 3.94
CA ASP A 113 -3.38 7.73 2.52
C ASP A 113 -2.43 6.66 1.97
N MET A 114 -1.44 6.22 2.77
CA MET A 114 -0.59 5.07 2.45
C MET A 114 -1.40 3.76 2.33
N MET A 115 -2.25 3.45 3.30
CA MET A 115 -3.10 2.24 3.25
C MET A 115 -4.08 2.26 2.07
N VAL A 116 -4.66 3.43 1.78
CA VAL A 116 -5.49 3.64 0.57
C VAL A 116 -4.64 3.51 -0.69
N GLY A 117 -3.39 3.94 -0.68
CA GLY A 117 -2.42 3.71 -1.74
C GLY A 117 -2.22 2.21 -2.04
N PHE A 118 -2.09 1.37 -1.02
CA PHE A 118 -2.03 -0.09 -1.21
C PHE A 118 -3.33 -0.64 -1.81
N TRP A 119 -4.49 -0.13 -1.41
CA TRP A 119 -5.75 -0.49 -2.06
C TRP A 119 -5.74 -0.10 -3.54
N ARG A 120 -5.25 1.09 -3.90
CA ARG A 120 -5.14 1.52 -5.31
C ARG A 120 -4.24 0.59 -6.13
N LEU A 121 -3.10 0.15 -5.58
CA LEU A 121 -2.23 -0.83 -6.22
C LEU A 121 -2.99 -2.14 -6.49
N LYS A 122 -3.73 -2.64 -5.49
CA LYS A 122 -4.54 -3.84 -5.64
C LYS A 122 -5.65 -3.68 -6.68
N ALA A 123 -6.36 -2.55 -6.67
CA ALA A 123 -7.41 -2.23 -7.64
C ALA A 123 -6.84 -2.10 -9.08
N ALA A 124 -5.59 -1.68 -9.23
CA ALA A 124 -4.86 -1.65 -10.49
C ALA A 124 -4.34 -3.04 -10.96
N GLY A 125 -4.63 -4.11 -10.21
CA GLY A 125 -4.29 -5.49 -10.58
C GLY A 125 -3.00 -6.02 -9.96
N HIS A 126 -2.33 -5.26 -9.09
CA HIS A 126 -1.18 -5.77 -8.36
C HIS A 126 -1.60 -6.71 -7.21
N ASP A 127 -0.79 -7.72 -6.92
CA ASP A 127 -1.02 -8.62 -5.79
C ASP A 127 -0.41 -8.04 -4.50
N VAL A 128 -1.15 -7.10 -3.90
CA VAL A 128 -0.79 -6.44 -2.64
C VAL A 128 -1.82 -6.78 -1.57
N LEU A 129 -1.33 -7.13 -0.38
CA LEU A 129 -2.15 -7.32 0.82
C LEU A 129 -1.51 -6.65 2.04
N ILE A 130 -2.32 -6.35 3.04
CA ILE A 130 -1.87 -5.83 4.33
C ILE A 130 -2.04 -6.90 5.41
N HIS A 131 -1.03 -7.05 6.26
CA HIS A 131 -0.99 -7.96 7.39
C HIS A 131 -0.61 -7.18 8.67
N PRO A 132 -1.54 -6.88 9.58
CA PRO A 132 -1.19 -6.32 10.89
C PRO A 132 -0.46 -7.38 11.73
N PHE A 133 0.59 -6.98 12.47
CA PHE A 133 1.41 -7.91 13.26
C PHE A 133 1.61 -7.52 14.74
N MET A 134 1.09 -6.38 15.20
CA MET A 134 1.23 -6.00 16.61
C MET A 134 0.36 -6.92 17.48
N ALA A 135 1.01 -7.65 18.39
CA ALA A 135 0.30 -8.36 19.44
C ALA A 135 -0.32 -7.34 20.41
N VAL A 136 -1.59 -7.55 20.76
CA VAL A 136 -2.36 -6.73 21.71
C VAL A 136 -2.69 -7.52 22.98
#